data_AF-A0A524MHL2-F1
#
_entry.id   AF-A0A524MHL2-F1
#
_cell.length_a   1.000
_cell.length_b   1.000
_cell.length_c   1.000
_cell.angle_alpha   90.00
_cell.angle_beta   90.00
_cell.angle_gamma   90.00
#
_symmetry.space_group_name_H-M   'P 1'
#
loop_
_entity.id
_entity.type
_entity.pdbx_description
1 polymer ?
#
loop_
_entity_poly.entity_id
_entity_poly.type
_entity_poly.pdbx_seq_one_letter_code
_entity_poly.pdbx_strand_id
1 'polypeptide(L)'
;MINPEIVVALVIQWIVGKISRVGGAVISYLITTGILVWGLGLYAQGDGIAFLGMPLSQWLFVLLCIIWYASDTRGLIRARKLSEEQVRQDLRTSEAHQERPRQQ
;
A
#
# COMPACT_ATOMS: atom_id res chain seq x y z
N MET A 1 25.86 9.47 -3.14
CA MET A 1 24.84 10.41 -3.62
C MET A 1 23.50 9.75 -3.37
N ILE A 2 22.67 10.32 -2.48
CA ILE A 2 21.38 9.74 -2.09
C ILE A 2 20.44 9.99 -3.27
N ASN A 3 19.88 8.93 -3.86
CA ASN A 3 18.88 9.05 -4.93
C ASN A 3 17.61 9.67 -4.33
N PRO A 4 17.28 10.93 -4.67
CA PRO A 4 16.16 11.65 -4.07
C PRO A 4 14.82 10.93 -4.29
N GLU A 5 14.72 10.11 -5.34
CA GLU A 5 13.54 9.32 -5.68
C GLU A 5 13.18 8.30 -4.59
N ILE A 6 14.19 7.65 -3.99
CA ILE A 6 13.98 6.65 -2.91
C ILE A 6 13.51 7.34 -1.63
N VAL A 7 14.03 8.53 -1.34
CA VAL A 7 13.64 9.31 -0.16
C VAL A 7 12.20 9.80 -0.29
N VAL A 8 11.83 10.29 -1.47
CA VAL A 8 10.45 10.73 -1.76
C VAL A 8 9.47 9.56 -1.63
N ALA A 9 9.82 8.36 -2.14
CA ALA A 9 8.98 7.18 -1.98
C ALA A 9 8.76 6.79 -0.50
N LEU A 10 9.81 6.83 0.32
CA LEU A 10 9.72 6.54 1.76
C LEU A 10 8.89 7.58 2.52
N VAL A 11 9.01 8.86 2.17
CA VAL A 11 8.22 9.95 2.79
C VAL A 11 6.75 9.84 2.41
N ILE A 12 6.45 9.54 1.14
CA ILE A 12 5.07 9.30 0.70
C ILE A 12 4.50 8.09 1.44
N GLN A 13 5.25 6.97 1.55
CA GLN A 13 4.81 5.80 2.31
C GLN A 13 4.51 6.13 3.79
N TRP A 14 5.31 6.99 4.42
CA TRP A 14 5.09 7.40 5.82
C TRP A 14 3.82 8.24 6.00
N ILE A 15 3.56 9.18 5.09
CA ILE A 15 2.36 10.03 5.10
C ILE A 15 1.10 9.19 4.83
N VAL A 16 1.19 8.28 3.87
CA VAL A 16 0.13 7.38 3.43
C VAL A 16 -0.27 6.38 4.52
N GLY A 17 0.70 5.89 5.30
CA GLY A 17 0.45 5.03 6.45
C GLY A 17 -0.37 5.70 7.56
N LYS A 18 -0.45 7.03 7.59
CA LYS A 18 -1.12 7.81 8.64
C LYS A 18 -2.59 8.15 8.35
N ILE A 19 -3.02 8.13 7.09
CA ILE A 19 -4.29 8.77 6.65
C ILE A 19 -5.47 7.78 6.59
N SER A 20 -5.23 6.48 6.36
CA SER A 20 -6.26 5.43 6.43
C SER A 20 -5.57 4.07 6.29
N ARG A 21 -5.90 3.06 7.11
CA ARG A 21 -5.33 1.70 6.91
C ARG A 21 -5.64 1.13 5.52
N VAL A 22 -6.77 1.52 4.93
CA VAL A 22 -7.20 1.07 3.60
C VAL A 22 -6.56 1.92 2.50
N GLY A 23 -6.59 3.26 2.64
CA GLY A 23 -5.91 4.16 1.70
C GLY A 23 -4.40 3.96 1.68
N GLY A 24 -3.84 3.63 2.85
CA GLY A 24 -2.45 3.25 3.06
C GLY A 24 -2.02 2.08 2.20
N ALA A 25 -2.79 0.99 2.25
CA ALA A 25 -2.52 -0.22 1.48
C ALA A 25 -2.69 0.00 -0.03
N VAL A 26 -3.73 0.73 -0.45
CA VAL A 26 -3.97 1.03 -1.88
C VAL A 26 -2.84 1.88 -2.45
N ILE A 27 -2.44 2.94 -1.76
CA ILE A 27 -1.39 3.84 -2.23
C ILE A 27 -0.03 3.14 -2.17
N SER A 28 0.25 2.35 -1.12
CA SER A 28 1.48 1.53 -1.07
C SER A 28 1.56 0.58 -2.26
N TYR A 29 0.46 -0.10 -2.60
CA TYR A 29 0.40 -0.98 -3.76
C TYR A 29 0.69 -0.24 -5.08
N LEU A 30 0.14 0.97 -5.27
CA LEU A 30 0.42 1.82 -6.43
C LEU A 30 1.89 2.25 -6.49
N ILE A 31 2.47 2.63 -5.33
CA ILE A 31 3.89 3.01 -5.23
C ILE A 31 4.78 1.80 -5.56
N THR A 32 4.53 0.63 -4.98
CA THR A 32 5.31 -0.58 -5.26
C THR A 32 5.21 -0.96 -6.73
N THR A 33 4.04 -0.85 -7.34
CA THR A 33 3.85 -1.08 -8.78
C THR A 33 4.67 -0.08 -9.61
N GLY A 34 4.62 1.21 -9.25
CA GLY A 34 5.39 2.26 -9.91
C GLY A 34 6.90 2.02 -9.81
N ILE A 35 7.40 1.68 -8.61
CA ILE A 35 8.81 1.35 -8.38
C ILE A 35 9.22 0.14 -9.20
N LEU A 36 8.40 -0.92 -9.26
CA LEU A 36 8.69 -2.12 -10.03
C LEU A 36 8.82 -1.81 -11.53
N VAL A 37 7.86 -1.07 -12.10
CA VAL A 37 7.84 -0.70 -13.53
C VAL A 37 9.01 0.22 -13.86
N TRP A 38 9.23 1.24 -13.05
CA TRP A 38 10.35 2.17 -13.23
C TRP A 38 11.70 1.46 -13.11
N GLY A 39 11.86 0.61 -12.10
CA GLY A 39 13.08 -0.14 -11.87
C GLY A 39 13.38 -1.14 -12.99
N LEU A 40 12.38 -1.86 -13.47
CA LEU A 40 12.52 -2.71 -14.67
C LEU A 40 12.92 -1.90 -15.91
N GLY A 41 12.36 -0.69 -16.07
CA GLY A 41 12.72 0.23 -17.14
C GLY A 41 14.20 0.64 -17.11
N LEU A 42 14.72 0.95 -15.92
CA LEU A 42 16.15 1.25 -15.73
C LEU A 42 17.04 0.06 -16.09
N TYR A 43 16.72 -1.14 -15.57
CA TYR A 43 17.49 -2.34 -15.90
C TYR A 43 17.44 -2.68 -17.40
N ALA A 44 16.32 -2.43 -18.08
CA ALA A 44 16.20 -2.63 -19.52
C ALA A 44 17.06 -1.64 -20.35
N GLN A 45 17.31 -0.45 -19.82
CA GLN A 45 18.18 0.56 -20.43
C GLN A 45 19.68 0.32 -20.13
N GLY A 46 20.00 -0.70 -19.33
CA GLY A 46 21.37 -1.01 -18.89
C GLY A 46 21.82 -0.21 -17.67
N ASP A 47 20.94 0.63 -17.11
CA ASP A 47 21.19 1.36 -15.88
C ASP A 47 20.86 0.52 -14.65
N GLY A 48 21.75 0.55 -13.66
CA GLY A 48 21.60 -0.18 -12.41
C GLY A 48 20.98 0.70 -11.32
N ILE A 49 20.04 0.15 -10.54
CA ILE A 49 19.55 0.82 -9.34
C ILE A 49 20.60 0.68 -8.25
N ALA A 50 21.18 1.79 -7.79
CA ALA A 50 22.10 1.79 -6.66
C ALA A 50 21.33 1.96 -5.34
N PHE A 51 21.48 1.00 -4.43
CA PHE A 51 20.95 1.09 -3.08
C PHE A 51 22.11 1.35 -2.11
N LEU A 52 22.14 2.52 -1.46
CA LEU A 52 23.24 2.96 -0.59
C LEU A 52 24.62 2.97 -1.28
N GLY A 53 24.66 3.23 -2.59
CA GLY A 53 25.90 3.27 -3.37
C GLY A 53 26.40 1.90 -3.86
N MET A 54 25.71 0.81 -3.51
CA MET A 54 25.98 -0.52 -4.07
C MET A 54 25.00 -0.82 -5.22
N PRO A 55 25.48 -1.35 -6.36
CA PRO A 55 24.61 -1.74 -7.46
C PRO A 55 23.73 -2.91 -6.99
N LEU A 56 22.42 -2.68 -6.95
CA LEU A 56 21.46 -3.71 -6.64
C LEU A 56 21.33 -4.62 -7.86
N SER A 57 21.45 -5.94 -7.69
CA SER A 57 21.21 -6.86 -8.80
C SER A 57 19.73 -6.89 -9.16
N GLN A 58 19.43 -6.98 -10.46
CA GLN A 58 18.06 -7.02 -10.97
C GLN A 58 17.23 -8.13 -10.30
N TRP A 59 17.80 -9.31 -10.10
CA TRP A 59 17.14 -10.42 -9.41
C TRP A 59 16.78 -10.09 -7.97
N LEU A 60 17.70 -9.47 -7.23
CA LEU A 60 17.46 -9.09 -5.84
C LEU A 60 16.38 -7.99 -5.74
N PHE A 61 16.40 -7.02 -6.66
CA PHE A 61 15.38 -6.00 -6.79
C PHE A 61 13.99 -6.61 -6.99
N VAL A 62 13.85 -7.52 -7.97
CA VAL A 62 12.57 -8.17 -8.26
C VAL A 62 12.09 -9.01 -7.07
N LEU A 63 12.97 -9.75 -6.41
CA LEU A 63 12.61 -10.53 -5.22
C LEU A 63 12.11 -9.65 -4.07
N LEU A 64 12.80 -8.54 -3.80
CA LEU A 64 12.38 -7.57 -2.79
C LEU A 64 11.01 -6.98 -3.15
N CYS A 65 10.80 -6.59 -4.41
CA CYS A 65 9.51 -6.10 -4.86
C CYS A 65 8.41 -7.15 -4.71
N ILE A 66 8.64 -8.42 -5.06
CA ILE A 66 7.64 -9.49 -4.91
C ILE A 66 7.29 -9.73 -3.43
N ILE A 67 8.28 -9.80 -2.55
CA ILE A 67 8.07 -9.98 -1.10
C ILE A 67 7.25 -8.80 -0.56
N TRP A 68 7.60 -7.59 -0.96
CA TRP A 68 6.89 -6.37 -0.58
C TRP A 68 5.45 -6.37 -1.11
N TYR A 69 5.26 -6.75 -2.36
CA TYR A 69 3.96 -6.83 -3.01
C TYR A 69 3.03 -7.83 -2.32
N ALA A 70 3.58 -8.98 -1.89
CA ALA A 70 2.84 -9.96 -1.11
C ALA A 70 2.42 -9.40 0.26
N SER A 71 3.27 -8.60 0.91
CA SER A 71 2.94 -7.90 2.16
C SER A 71 1.81 -6.88 1.95
N ASP A 72 1.89 -6.04 0.91
CA ASP A 72 0.86 -5.05 0.59
C ASP A 72 -0.48 -5.70 0.21
N THR A 73 -0.43 -6.78 -0.56
CA THR A 73 -1.63 -7.57 -0.91
C THR A 73 -2.32 -8.12 0.34
N ARG A 74 -1.55 -8.63 1.31
CA ARG A 74 -2.09 -9.08 2.59
C ARG A 74 -2.71 -7.92 3.39
N GLY A 75 -2.07 -6.75 3.36
CA GLY A 75 -2.60 -5.52 3.96
C GLY A 75 -3.94 -5.11 3.37
N LEU A 76 -4.06 -5.17 2.04
CA LEU A 76 -5.29 -4.84 1.31
C LEU A 76 -6.43 -5.82 1.62
N ILE A 77 -6.15 -7.12 1.64
CA ILE A 77 -7.15 -8.15 1.98
C ILE A 77 -7.66 -7.95 3.41
N ARG A 78 -6.76 -7.63 4.34
CA ARG A 78 -7.11 -7.38 5.75
C ARG A 78 -7.93 -6.11 5.92
N ALA A 79 -7.60 -5.07 5.15
CA ALA A 79 -8.34 -3.82 5.08
C ALA A 79 -9.78 -4.01 4.56
N ARG A 80 -9.97 -4.85 3.52
CA ARG A 80 -11.32 -5.16 3.01
C ARG A 80 -12.20 -5.85 4.05
N LYS A 81 -11.66 -6.83 4.79
CA LYS A 81 -12.41 -7.55 5.84
C LYS A 81 -12.92 -6.61 6.93
N LEU A 82 -12.08 -5.68 7.37
CA LEU A 82 -12.45 -4.69 8.39
C LEU A 82 -13.53 -3.72 7.91
N SER A 83 -13.48 -3.31 6.63
CA SER A 83 -14.49 -2.41 6.06
C SER A 83 -15.87 -3.06 5.98
N GLU A 84 -15.92 -4.37 5.70
CA GLU A 84 -17.17 -5.12 5.58
C GLU A 84 -17.85 -5.34 6.95
N GLU A 85 -17.07 -5.57 8.01
CA GLU A 85 -17.58 -5.65 9.38
C GLU A 85 -18.14 -4.31 9.87
N GLN A 86 -17.45 -3.21 9.53
CA GLN A 86 -17.87 -1.87 9.94
C GLN A 86 -19.18 -1.44 9.26
N VAL A 87 -19.34 -1.74 7.96
CA VAL A 87 -20.61 -1.53 7.24
C VAL A 87 -21.74 -2.36 7.84
N ARG A 88 -21.48 -3.61 8.24
CA ARG A 88 -22.48 -4.45 8.93
C ARG A 88 -22.90 -3.88 10.28
N GLN A 89 -21.97 -3.32 11.06
CA GLN A 89 -22.29 -2.69 12.33
C GLN A 89 -23.14 -1.43 12.14
N ASP A 90 -22.80 -0.58 11.19
CA ASP A 90 -23.59 0.64 10.92
C ASP A 90 -25.03 0.30 10.48
N LEU A 91 -25.22 -0.74 9.66
CA LEU A 91 -26.55 -1.22 9.27
C LEU A 91 -27.37 -1.70 10.48
N ARG A 92 -26.78 -2.56 11.33
CA ARG A 92 -27.46 -3.03 12.56
C ARG A 92 -27.83 -1.89 13.50
N THR A 93 -26.95 -0.91 13.63
CA THR A 93 -27.18 0.24 14.51
C THR A 93 -28.28 1.15 13.95
N SER A 94 -28.35 1.30 12.61
CA SER A 94 -29.40 2.05 11.93
C SER A 94 -30.77 1.39 12.06
N GLU A 95 -30.86 0.06 11.91
CA GLU A 95 -32.11 -0.70 12.12
C GLU A 95 -32.62 -0.58 13.57
N ALA A 96 -31.72 -0.72 14.56
CA ALA A 96 -32.07 -0.59 15.97
C ALA A 96 -32.56 0.82 16.37
N HIS A 97 -32.10 1.87 15.67
CA HIS A 97 -32.57 3.23 15.89
C HIS A 97 -33.91 3.50 15.21
N GLN A 98 -34.19 2.84 14.09
CA GLN A 98 -35.43 3.02 13.32
C GLN A 98 -36.65 2.32 13.94
N GLU A 99 -36.48 1.33 14.82
CA GLU A 99 -37.59 0.66 15.53
C GLU A 99 -38.10 1.42 16.77
N ARG A 100 -37.36 2.41 17.30
CA ARG A 100 -37.76 3.17 18.50
C ARG A 100 -38.89 4.22 18.37
N PRO A 101 -39.31 4.76 17.21
CA PRO A 101 -40.23 5.90 17.18
C PRO A 101 -41.73 5.53 17.16
N ARG A 102 -42.14 4.26 17.34
CA ARG A 102 -43.58 3.88 17.31
C ARG A 102 -44.21 3.51 18.64
N GLN A 103 -43.50 3.66 19.76
CA GLN A 103 -44.02 3.33 21.10
C GLN A 103 -44.34 4.56 21.96
N GLN A 104 -44.57 5.73 21.36
CA GLN A 104 -45.08 6.90 22.08
C GLN A 104 -46.39 7.40 21.45
#